data_AF-A0A670JY25-F1
#
_entry.id   AF-A0A670JY25-F1
#
_cell.length_a   1.000
_cell.length_b   1.000
_cell.length_c   1.000
_cell.angle_alpha   90.00
_cell.angle_beta   90.00
_cell.angle_gamma   90.00
#
_symmetry.space_group_name_H-M   'P 1'
#
loop_
_entity.id
_entity.type
_entity.pdbx_description
1 polymer ?
#
loop_
_entity_poly.entity_id
_entity_poly.type
_entity_poly.pdbx_seq_one_letter_code
_entity_poly.pdbx_strand_id
1 'polypeptide(L)' 'DLQKGWQDWQGDLTKSVFPPTGQVASPTDTSNFDSFPEDNDEPPPDDNSGWDIDF' A
#
# COMPACT_ATOMS: atom_id res chain seq x y z
N ASP A 1 -34.34 -5.67 2.56
CA ASP A 1 -34.19 -5.36 1.15
C ASP A 1 -32.84 -5.86 0.67
N LEU A 2 -32.82 -7.00 -0.03
CA LEU A 2 -31.59 -7.68 -0.45
C LEU A 2 -30.78 -6.84 -1.45
N GLN A 3 -31.42 -5.85 -2.09
CA GLN A 3 -30.76 -4.89 -2.97
C GLN A 3 -29.82 -3.93 -2.24
N LYS A 4 -30.04 -3.67 -0.94
CA LYS A 4 -29.20 -2.75 -0.15
C LYS A 4 -27.81 -3.34 0.19
N GLY A 5 -27.73 -4.66 0.40
CA GLY A 5 -26.46 -5.31 0.74
C GLY A 5 -25.46 -5.38 -0.42
N TRP A 6 -25.95 -5.40 -1.66
CA TRP A 6 -25.10 -5.42 -2.86
C TRP A 6 -24.53 -4.04 -3.24
N GLN A 7 -25.18 -2.95 -2.84
CA GLN A 7 -24.68 -1.58 -3.01
C GLN A 7 -23.60 -1.23 -1.99
N ASP A 8 -23.66 -1.78 -0.77
CA ASP A 8 -22.65 -1.52 0.25
C ASP A 8 -21.31 -2.24 -0.05
N TRP A 9 -21.32 -3.34 -0.82
CA TRP A 9 -20.15 -4.14 -1.18
C TRP A 9 -19.55 -3.81 -2.56
N GLN A 10 -20.38 -3.35 -3.51
CA GLN A 10 -19.91 -2.66 -4.69
C GLN A 10 -19.59 -1.23 -4.28
N GLY A 11 -18.43 -1.06 -3.64
CA GLY A 11 -17.89 0.22 -3.22
C GLY A 11 -18.15 1.23 -4.33
N ASP A 12 -18.99 2.21 -4.01
CA ASP A 12 -19.20 3.38 -4.83
C ASP A 12 -17.80 3.93 -5.17
N LEU A 13 -17.38 3.73 -6.43
CA LEU A 13 -16.10 4.21 -6.96
C LEU A 13 -15.98 5.75 -6.83
N THR A 14 -17.05 6.42 -6.38
CA THR A 14 -17.14 7.85 -6.13
C THR A 14 -17.33 8.24 -4.66
N LYS A 15 -17.05 7.35 -3.68
CA LYS A 15 -16.81 7.81 -2.30
C LYS A 15 -15.48 8.57 -2.21
N SER A 16 -15.48 9.81 -2.69
CA SER A 16 -14.67 10.87 -2.10
C SER A 16 -15.28 11.26 -0.75
N VAL A 17 -15.32 10.30 0.17
CA VAL A 17 -15.30 10.62 1.59
C VAL A 17 -13.82 10.71 1.86
N PHE A 18 -13.23 11.91 1.70
CA PHE A 18 -11.83 12.16 1.99
C PHE A 18 -11.47 11.45 3.30
N PRO A 19 -10.74 10.32 3.24
CA PRO A 19 -10.18 9.79 4.46
C PRO A 19 -9.26 10.90 4.98
N PRO A 20 -9.13 11.11 6.30
CA PRO A 20 -8.08 11.97 6.84
C PRO A 20 -6.75 11.26 6.57
N THR A 21 -6.33 11.29 5.31
CA THR A 21 -5.01 10.91 4.86
C THR A 21 -4.14 12.08 5.26
N GLY A 22 -3.04 11.79 5.96
CA GLY A 22 -2.11 12.83 6.36
C GLY A 22 -1.70 13.67 5.15
N GLN A 23 -1.32 14.92 5.38
CA GLN A 23 -0.92 15.80 4.29
C GLN A 23 0.32 15.22 3.62
N VAL A 24 0.34 15.21 2.28
CA VAL A 24 1.47 14.81 1.45
C VAL A 24 1.92 16.04 0.68
N ALA A 25 3.06 16.61 1.06
CA ALA A 25 3.57 17.85 0.51
C ALA A 25 4.20 17.68 -0.88
N SER A 26 4.69 16.47 -1.21
CA SER A 26 5.34 16.16 -2.48
C SER A 26 5.35 14.65 -2.76
N PRO A 27 5.65 14.20 -4.00
CA PRO A 27 5.78 12.77 -4.30
C PRO A 27 6.87 12.02 -3.50
N THR A 28 7.80 12.74 -2.87
CA THR A 28 8.88 12.17 -2.04
C THR A 28 8.67 12.44 -0.55
N ASP A 29 7.51 12.93 -0.14
CA ASP A 29 7.18 13.16 1.27
C ASP A 29 6.85 11.83 1.96
N THR A 30 7.74 11.41 2.86
CA THR A 30 7.61 10.18 3.65
C THR A 30 7.12 10.44 5.08
N SER A 31 6.64 11.64 5.40
CA SER A 31 6.27 12.06 6.77
C SER A 31 5.12 11.28 7.40
N ASN A 32 4.31 10.60 6.59
CA ASN A 32 3.22 9.73 7.05
C ASN A 32 3.66 8.26 7.29
N PHE A 33 4.95 7.96 7.11
CA PHE A 33 5.55 6.67 7.41
C PHE A 33 6.44 6.78 8.65
N ASP A 34 6.64 5.66 9.36
CA ASP A 34 7.63 5.62 10.43
C ASP A 34 9.05 5.78 9.87
N SER A 35 9.92 6.44 10.63
CA SER A 35 11.34 6.53 10.29
C SER A 35 12.06 5.24 10.65
N PHE A 36 12.66 4.60 9.66
CA PHE A 36 13.59 3.49 9.85
C PHE A 36 15.03 3.97 9.60
N PRO A 37 16.03 3.37 10.27
CA PRO A 37 17.43 3.63 9.94
C PRO A 37 17.72 3.19 8.50
N GLU A 38 18.77 3.76 7.91
CA GLU A 38 19.25 3.31 6.60
C GLU A 38 19.70 1.84 6.68
N ASP A 39 19.34 1.07 5.65
CA ASP A 39 19.81 -0.31 5.50
C ASP A 39 21.32 -0.30 5.24
N ASN A 40 22.06 -0.92 6.14
CA ASN A 40 23.52 -1.05 6.10
C ASN A 40 23.94 -2.53 6.26
N ASP A 41 23.00 -3.46 6.14
CA ASP A 41 23.27 -4.89 6.29
C ASP A 41 23.98 -5.45 5.05
N GLU A 42 24.70 -6.56 5.23
CA GLU A 42 25.32 -7.28 4.11
C GLU A 42 24.22 -7.84 3.18
N PRO A 43 24.40 -7.83 1.85
CA PRO A 43 23.43 -8.40 0.94
C PRO A 43 23.10 -9.87 1.29
N PRO A 44 21.85 -10.30 1.11
CA PRO A 44 21.47 -11.69 1.34
C PRO A 44 22.20 -12.62 0.35
N PRO A 45 22.37 -13.91 0.68
CA PRO A 45 22.90 -14.89 -0.26
C PRO A 45 22.01 -15.05 -1.50
N ASP A 46 22.62 -15.49 -2.61
CA ASP A 46 21.88 -15.78 -3.84
C ASP A 46 20.81 -16.87 -3.61
N ASP A 47 19.56 -16.55 -3.97
CA ASP A 47 18.46 -17.51 -4.00
C ASP A 47 18.26 -18.04 -5.43
N ASN A 48 18.65 -19.30 -5.64
CA ASN A 48 18.51 -20.01 -6.92
C ASN A 48 17.41 -21.08 -6.87
N SER A 49 16.47 -20.97 -5.95
CA SER A 49 15.40 -21.97 -5.81
C SER A 49 14.35 -21.90 -6.93
N GLY A 50 14.25 -20.77 -7.63
CA GLY A 50 13.38 -20.58 -8.80
C GLY A 50 11.91 -20.32 -8.48
N TRP A 51 11.60 -19.88 -7.25
CA TRP A 51 10.23 -19.49 -6.87
C TRP A 51 9.75 -18.23 -7.59
N ASP A 52 10.70 -17.43 -8.06
CA ASP A 52 10.56 -16.15 -8.72
C ASP A 52 10.84 -16.21 -10.23
N ILE A 53 10.67 -17.38 -10.85
CA ILE A 53 10.97 -17.60 -12.28
C ILE A 53 10.19 -16.68 -13.23
N ASP A 54 9.02 -16.21 -12.81
CA ASP A 54 8.12 -15.34 -13.58
C ASP A 54 7.86 -13.98 -12.89
N PHE A 55 8.66 -13.61 -11.89
CA PHE A 55 8.58 -12.27 -11.26
C PHE A 55 9.03 -11.15 -12.22
#